data_AF-A0A520PH36-F1
#
_entry.id   AF-A0A520PH36-F1
#
_cell.length_a   1.000
_cell.length_b   1.000
_cell.length_c   1.000
_cell.angle_alpha   90.00
_cell.angle_beta   90.00
_cell.angle_gamma   90.00
#
_symmetry.space_group_name_H-M   'P 1'
#
loop_
_entity.id
_entity.type
_entity.pdbx_description
1 polymer ?
#
loop_
_entity_poly.entity_id
_entity_poly.type
_entity_poly.pdbx_seq_one_letter_code
_entity_poly.pdbx_strand_id
1 'polypeptide(L)'
;MTNNTELSVEQAKVLEEEQQLLLLVKQGLLMLAAEDKESNISNLQLENIIELRDSLADTLPEDVPAVMAQMERMVLLHSQQDSHNSASGYNLDTPYFAHIRLSENNRVRDLLIGNQNCFSTHLPCPIVDWKNAPISQIFYRYREGEEYVEDIGERELEGELITRRMLLIENGNLMRISWPGGVLEDLASEQGGSNKWHLVSQKTPRLESGQEKTLDE
;
A
#
# COMPACT_ATOMS: atom_id res chain seq x y z
N MET A 1 -25.21 -28.01 -6.40
CA MET A 1 -25.80 -27.54 -5.13
C MET A 1 -24.92 -26.39 -4.66
N THR A 2 -25.31 -25.15 -4.98
CA THR A 2 -24.58 -23.94 -4.59
C THR A 2 -24.91 -23.65 -3.14
N ASN A 3 -24.05 -24.09 -2.22
CA ASN A 3 -24.14 -23.75 -0.81
C ASN A 3 -23.85 -22.25 -0.67
N ASN A 4 -24.92 -21.45 -0.70
CA ASN A 4 -24.90 -20.05 -0.29
C ASN A 4 -24.66 -20.06 1.23
N THR A 5 -23.41 -20.20 1.64
CA THR A 5 -23.03 -20.31 3.04
C THR A 5 -22.79 -18.88 3.53
N GLU A 6 -23.69 -18.37 4.38
CA GLU A 6 -23.47 -17.09 5.05
C GLU A 6 -22.15 -17.12 5.82
N LEU A 7 -21.41 -16.01 5.77
CA LEU A 7 -20.12 -15.88 6.46
C LEU A 7 -20.32 -16.02 7.97
N SER A 8 -19.41 -16.75 8.63
CA SER A 8 -19.30 -16.74 10.08
C SER A 8 -19.01 -15.32 10.59
N VAL A 9 -19.37 -15.02 11.84
CA VAL A 9 -19.08 -13.74 12.51
C VAL A 9 -17.58 -13.40 12.43
N GLU A 10 -16.70 -14.38 12.62
CA GLU A 10 -15.25 -14.17 12.50
C GLU A 10 -14.82 -13.82 11.08
N GLN A 11 -15.40 -14.50 10.08
CA GLN A 11 -15.10 -14.27 8.66
C GLN A 11 -15.59 -12.90 8.20
N ALA A 12 -16.80 -12.51 8.63
CA ALA A 12 -17.36 -11.20 8.36
C ALA A 12 -16.49 -10.09 8.97
N LYS A 13 -15.99 -10.29 10.21
CA LYS A 13 -15.10 -9.33 10.87
C LYS A 13 -13.76 -9.17 10.12
N VAL A 14 -13.14 -10.27 9.68
CA VAL A 14 -11.90 -10.21 8.89
C VAL A 14 -12.14 -9.46 7.58
N LEU A 15 -13.25 -9.75 6.90
CA LEU A 15 -13.61 -9.08 5.65
C LEU A 15 -13.83 -7.57 5.85
N GLU A 16 -14.61 -7.20 6.86
CA GLU A 16 -14.89 -5.80 7.19
C GLU A 16 -13.60 -5.04 7.54
N GLU A 17 -12.71 -5.64 8.34
CA GLU A 17 -11.43 -5.05 8.71
C GLU A 17 -10.57 -4.76 7.48
N GLU A 18 -10.42 -5.71 6.56
CA GLU A 18 -9.59 -5.52 5.36
C GLU A 18 -10.22 -4.56 4.33
N GLN A 19 -11.55 -4.60 4.17
CA GLN A 19 -12.25 -3.64 3.29
C GLN A 19 -12.10 -2.21 3.80
N GLN A 20 -12.26 -2.00 5.10
CA GLN A 20 -12.10 -0.70 5.72
C GLN A 20 -10.64 -0.22 5.65
N LEU A 21 -9.67 -1.11 5.91
CA LEU A 21 -8.26 -0.80 5.82
C LEU A 21 -7.87 -0.38 4.39
N LEU A 22 -8.31 -1.14 3.38
CA LEU A 22 -8.06 -0.80 1.97
C LEU A 22 -8.65 0.57 1.61
N LEU A 23 -9.88 0.86 2.06
CA LEU A 23 -10.52 2.15 1.82
C LEU A 23 -9.70 3.31 2.42
N LEU A 24 -9.27 3.18 3.68
CA LEU A 24 -8.47 4.20 4.36
C LEU A 24 -7.10 4.38 3.69
N VAL A 25 -6.43 3.30 3.30
CA VAL A 25 -5.16 3.35 2.57
C VAL A 25 -5.32 4.08 1.23
N LYS A 26 -6.36 3.76 0.46
CA LYS A 26 -6.63 4.44 -0.82
C LYS A 26 -6.86 5.94 -0.62
N GLN A 27 -7.62 6.34 0.41
CA GLN A 27 -7.82 7.74 0.75
C GLN A 27 -6.50 8.43 1.14
N GLY A 28 -5.69 7.79 1.98
CA GLY A 28 -4.40 8.33 2.39
C GLY A 28 -3.42 8.50 1.24
N LEU A 29 -3.35 7.53 0.32
CA LEU A 29 -2.52 7.63 -0.88
C LEU A 29 -3.00 8.71 -1.85
N LEU A 30 -4.32 8.94 -1.96
CA LEU A 30 -4.87 10.04 -2.74
C LEU A 30 -4.51 11.40 -2.15
N MET A 31 -4.57 11.56 -0.81
CA MET A 31 -4.13 12.79 -0.13
C MET A 31 -2.64 13.05 -0.34
N LEU A 32 -1.81 12.03 -0.17
CA LEU A 32 -0.37 12.11 -0.42
C LEU A 32 -0.05 12.51 -1.86
N ALA A 33 -0.75 11.91 -2.83
CA ALA A 33 -0.57 12.26 -4.24
C ALA A 33 -1.01 13.69 -4.58
N ALA A 34 -1.97 14.25 -3.83
CA ALA A 34 -2.37 15.65 -3.98
C ALA A 34 -1.31 16.61 -3.41
N GLU A 35 -0.76 16.31 -2.23
CA GLU A 35 0.31 17.11 -1.61
C GLU A 35 1.63 17.08 -2.39
N ASP A 36 2.02 15.91 -2.92
CA ASP A 36 3.22 15.77 -3.75
C ASP A 36 3.10 16.57 -5.04
N LYS A 37 1.89 16.67 -5.60
CA LYS A 37 1.60 17.52 -6.76
C LYS A 37 1.70 18.99 -6.38
N GLU A 38 1.03 19.44 -5.33
CA GLU A 38 1.11 20.83 -4.86
C GLU A 38 2.56 21.25 -4.57
N SER A 39 3.35 20.37 -3.95
CA SER A 39 4.74 20.66 -3.54
C SER A 39 5.74 20.67 -4.70
N ASN A 40 5.65 19.72 -5.65
CA ASN A 40 6.53 19.70 -6.83
C ASN A 40 6.19 20.82 -7.82
N ILE A 41 4.90 21.11 -8.01
CA ILE A 41 4.42 22.16 -8.90
C ILE A 41 4.76 23.54 -8.32
N SER A 42 4.67 23.72 -6.99
CA SER A 42 4.96 25.03 -6.38
C SER A 42 6.45 25.39 -6.33
N ASN A 43 7.37 24.43 -6.19
CA ASN A 43 8.79 24.77 -5.97
C ASN A 43 9.59 24.94 -7.27
N LEU A 44 9.64 23.94 -8.16
CA LEU A 44 10.54 23.98 -9.33
C LEU A 44 10.13 25.01 -10.39
N GLN A 45 8.87 25.43 -10.40
CA GLN A 45 8.27 26.17 -11.50
C GLN A 45 7.98 27.63 -11.14
N LEU A 46 7.61 27.90 -9.89
CA LEU A 46 7.53 29.26 -9.36
C LEU A 46 8.92 29.89 -9.27
N GLU A 47 9.97 29.13 -8.90
CA GLU A 47 11.35 29.61 -8.92
C GLU A 47 11.76 30.05 -10.33
N ASN A 48 11.49 29.25 -11.37
CA ASN A 48 11.81 29.61 -12.75
C ASN A 48 11.07 30.89 -13.23
N ILE A 49 9.80 31.06 -12.84
CA ILE A 49 9.03 32.28 -13.16
C ILE A 49 9.55 33.49 -12.37
N ILE A 50 9.93 33.30 -11.10
CA ILE A 50 10.52 34.33 -10.24
C ILE A 50 11.88 34.76 -10.79
N GLU A 51 12.75 33.82 -11.17
CA GLU A 51 14.05 34.11 -11.77
C GLU A 51 13.92 34.88 -13.08
N LEU A 52 12.98 34.49 -13.96
CA LEU A 52 12.69 35.21 -15.19
C LEU A 52 12.13 36.62 -14.93
N ARG A 53 11.25 36.77 -13.94
CA ARG A 53 10.74 38.08 -13.50
C ARG A 53 11.87 38.95 -12.95
N ASP A 54 12.78 38.38 -12.16
CA ASP A 54 13.88 39.13 -11.54
C ASP A 54 14.92 39.52 -12.61
N SER A 55 15.10 38.70 -13.65
CA SER A 55 15.89 39.07 -14.83
C SER A 55 15.33 40.27 -15.61
N LEU A 56 14.02 40.57 -15.47
CA LEU A 56 13.36 41.71 -16.11
C LEU A 56 13.95 43.05 -15.66
N ALA A 57 14.44 43.11 -14.43
CA ALA A 57 15.05 44.32 -13.86
C ALA A 57 16.38 44.68 -14.54
N ASP A 58 17.09 43.69 -15.08
CA ASP A 58 18.39 43.83 -15.74
C ASP A 58 18.29 43.74 -17.29
N THR A 59 17.08 43.61 -17.85
CA THR A 59 16.89 43.46 -19.29
C THR A 59 16.82 44.81 -20.02
N LEU A 60 17.34 44.86 -21.23
CA LEU A 60 17.23 46.03 -22.09
C LEU A 60 15.76 46.26 -22.53
N PRO A 61 15.31 47.51 -22.69
CA PRO A 61 13.91 47.84 -23.03
C PRO A 61 13.37 47.16 -24.28
N GLU A 62 14.23 46.87 -25.27
CA GLU A 62 13.91 46.19 -26.51
C GLU A 62 13.60 44.69 -26.35
N ASP A 63 14.15 44.05 -25.30
CA ASP A 63 14.07 42.60 -25.07
C ASP A 63 12.99 42.22 -24.04
N VAL A 64 12.51 43.19 -23.26
CA VAL A 64 11.38 43.04 -22.30
C VAL A 64 10.17 42.32 -22.91
N PRO A 65 9.69 42.62 -24.14
CA PRO A 65 8.55 41.92 -24.73
C PRO A 65 8.80 40.42 -24.95
N ALA A 66 10.03 40.03 -25.28
CA ALA A 66 10.39 38.64 -25.51
C ALA A 66 10.41 37.84 -24.20
N VAL A 67 10.97 38.42 -23.14
CA VAL A 67 10.98 37.82 -21.79
C VAL A 67 9.56 37.68 -21.24
N MET A 68 8.71 38.69 -21.41
CA MET A 68 7.29 38.63 -20.99
C MET A 68 6.50 37.56 -21.76
N ALA A 69 6.70 37.44 -23.08
CA ALA A 69 6.06 36.39 -23.87
C ALA A 69 6.52 34.97 -23.46
N GLN A 70 7.77 34.83 -23.02
CA GLN A 70 8.30 33.58 -22.49
C GLN A 70 7.68 33.24 -21.13
N MET A 71 7.52 34.22 -20.25
CA MET A 71 6.82 34.05 -18.96
C MET A 71 5.36 33.64 -19.17
N GLU A 72 4.62 34.33 -20.05
CA GLU A 72 3.23 34.01 -20.38
C GLU A 72 3.09 32.59 -20.95
N ARG A 73 3.99 32.20 -21.86
CA ARG A 73 4.03 30.84 -22.41
C ARG A 73 4.25 29.80 -21.32
N MET A 74 5.18 30.05 -20.40
CA MET A 74 5.41 29.16 -19.26
C MET A 74 4.12 29.03 -18.44
N VAL A 75 3.48 30.13 -18.02
CA VAL A 75 2.22 30.10 -17.24
C VAL A 75 1.11 29.30 -17.95
N LEU A 76 0.95 29.47 -19.27
CA LEU A 76 -0.03 28.70 -20.06
C LEU A 76 0.28 27.20 -20.12
N LEU A 77 1.55 26.82 -20.29
CA LEU A 77 1.96 25.41 -20.29
C LEU A 77 1.70 24.74 -18.93
N HIS A 78 1.84 25.47 -17.81
CA HIS A 78 1.51 24.96 -16.47
C HIS A 78 0.05 24.51 -16.37
N SER A 79 -0.89 25.38 -16.78
CA SER A 79 -2.33 25.07 -16.72
C SER A 79 -2.73 23.83 -17.52
N GLN A 80 -1.91 23.42 -18.49
CA GLN A 80 -2.15 22.23 -19.30
C GLN A 80 -1.45 20.98 -18.73
N GLN A 81 -0.25 21.11 -18.13
CA GLN A 81 0.50 19.98 -17.56
C GLN A 81 -0.12 19.41 -16.28
N ASP A 82 -0.84 20.21 -15.50
CA ASP A 82 -1.61 19.75 -14.32
C ASP A 82 -2.60 18.62 -14.65
N SER A 83 -3.09 18.60 -15.89
CA SER A 83 -4.04 17.57 -16.36
C SER A 83 -3.40 16.22 -16.73
N HIS A 84 -2.08 16.17 -16.94
CA HIS A 84 -1.41 15.04 -17.61
C HIS A 84 -0.30 14.33 -16.80
N ASN A 85 0.11 14.84 -15.63
CA ASN A 85 1.24 14.27 -14.88
C ASN A 85 0.79 13.21 -13.85
N SER A 86 0.79 11.93 -14.26
CA SER A 86 0.41 10.76 -13.44
C SER A 86 1.52 9.69 -13.32
N ALA A 87 2.80 10.05 -13.51
CA ALA A 87 3.89 9.07 -13.64
C ALA A 87 4.78 8.84 -12.40
N SER A 88 4.50 9.47 -11.25
CA SER A 88 5.26 9.25 -10.00
C SER A 88 4.40 8.78 -8.82
N GLY A 89 3.21 8.24 -9.12
CA GLY A 89 2.21 7.87 -8.10
C GLY A 89 2.40 6.45 -7.56
N TYR A 90 2.08 6.28 -6.27
CA TYR A 90 1.84 4.98 -5.68
C TYR A 90 0.78 4.21 -6.48
N ASN A 91 0.91 2.88 -6.55
CA ASN A 91 -0.09 2.05 -7.22
C ASN A 91 -1.36 1.99 -6.36
N LEU A 92 -2.36 2.81 -6.71
CA LEU A 92 -3.65 2.86 -6.01
C LEU A 92 -4.50 1.60 -6.23
N ASP A 93 -4.25 0.87 -7.31
CA ASP A 93 -4.99 -0.34 -7.65
C ASP A 93 -4.52 -1.54 -6.83
N THR A 94 -3.24 -1.56 -6.44
CA THR A 94 -2.59 -2.64 -5.67
C THR A 94 -1.57 -2.08 -4.65
N PRO A 95 -2.05 -1.34 -3.62
CA PRO A 95 -1.17 -0.62 -2.71
C PRO A 95 -0.35 -1.53 -1.79
N TYR A 96 -0.91 -2.69 -1.42
CA TYR A 96 -0.27 -3.71 -0.60
C TYR A 96 -0.87 -5.08 -0.94
N PHE A 97 -0.24 -6.16 -0.52
CA PHE A 97 -0.73 -7.54 -0.69
C PHE A 97 -0.66 -8.37 0.59
N ALA A 98 -0.09 -7.83 1.66
CA ALA A 98 -0.09 -8.49 2.97
C ALA A 98 -0.31 -7.47 4.09
N HIS A 99 -0.98 -7.94 5.13
CA HIS A 99 -1.24 -7.20 6.36
C HIS A 99 -0.77 -8.06 7.52
N ILE A 100 0.10 -7.51 8.36
CA ILE A 100 0.52 -8.12 9.61
C ILE A 100 0.27 -7.19 10.79
N ARG A 101 -0.04 -7.78 11.95
CA ARG A 101 -0.10 -7.09 13.23
C ARG A 101 0.96 -7.67 14.14
N LEU A 102 1.82 -6.82 14.68
CA LEU A 102 2.94 -7.20 15.52
C LEU A 102 2.73 -6.67 16.93
N SER A 103 3.06 -7.48 17.94
CA SER A 103 3.15 -7.08 19.34
C SER A 103 4.61 -7.08 19.76
N GLU A 104 5.12 -5.92 20.17
CA GLU A 104 6.50 -5.74 20.64
C GLU A 104 6.48 -4.87 21.89
N ASN A 105 7.12 -5.29 22.98
CA ASN A 105 7.20 -4.48 24.22
C ASN A 105 5.84 -3.93 24.67
N ASN A 106 4.79 -4.76 24.62
CA ASN A 106 3.40 -4.40 24.92
C ASN A 106 2.78 -3.32 23.99
N ARG A 107 3.39 -3.02 22.85
CA ARG A 107 2.83 -2.16 21.81
C ARG A 107 2.39 -3.01 20.63
N VAL A 108 1.16 -2.80 20.20
CA VAL A 108 0.60 -3.45 19.01
C VAL A 108 0.61 -2.45 17.87
N ARG A 109 1.12 -2.86 16.71
CA ARG A 109 1.04 -2.06 15.49
C ARG A 109 0.68 -2.90 14.27
N ASP A 110 -0.03 -2.28 13.35
CA ASP A 110 -0.28 -2.82 12.03
C ASP A 110 0.85 -2.43 11.06
N LEU A 111 1.14 -3.31 10.11
CA LEU A 111 2.10 -3.10 9.04
C LEU A 111 1.56 -3.71 7.75
N LEU A 112 1.61 -2.94 6.68
CA LEU A 112 1.24 -3.39 5.34
C LEU A 112 2.50 -3.69 4.54
N ILE A 113 2.43 -4.69 3.67
CA ILE A 113 3.54 -5.10 2.81
C ILE A 113 3.10 -4.97 1.35
N GLY A 114 3.84 -4.19 0.58
CA GLY A 114 3.58 -3.90 -0.83
C GLY A 114 4.86 -3.89 -1.65
N ASN A 115 4.77 -3.32 -2.85
CA ASN A 115 5.89 -3.24 -3.79
C ASN A 115 6.81 -2.03 -3.57
N GLN A 116 6.39 -1.07 -2.74
CA GLN A 116 7.10 0.17 -2.47
C GLN A 116 6.87 0.59 -1.02
N ASN A 117 7.84 1.25 -0.41
CA ASN A 117 7.71 1.83 0.92
C ASN A 117 6.82 3.08 0.87
N CYS A 118 5.91 3.23 1.85
CA CYS A 118 5.15 4.45 2.07
C CYS A 118 4.96 4.68 3.58
N PHE A 119 5.51 5.78 4.10
CA PHE A 119 5.51 6.13 5.53
C PHE A 119 4.73 7.43 5.81
N SER A 120 3.67 7.68 5.04
CA SER A 120 2.87 8.90 5.18
C SER A 120 2.00 8.91 6.44
N THR A 121 1.82 10.08 7.04
CA THR A 121 0.88 10.31 8.15
C THR A 121 -0.59 10.21 7.74
N HIS A 122 -0.87 10.24 6.43
CA HIS A 122 -2.22 10.05 5.88
C HIS A 122 -2.63 8.58 5.82
N LEU A 123 -1.68 7.66 6.01
CA LEU A 123 -1.97 6.23 6.05
C LEU A 123 -2.33 5.80 7.48
N PRO A 124 -3.26 4.83 7.63
CA PRO A 124 -3.59 4.26 8.94
C PRO A 124 -2.41 3.49 9.56
N CYS A 125 -1.54 2.91 8.73
CA CYS A 125 -0.29 2.28 9.12
C CYS A 125 0.70 2.27 7.93
N PRO A 126 2.01 2.06 8.17
CA PRO A 126 3.01 2.07 7.12
C PRO A 126 2.86 0.93 6.10
N ILE A 127 3.22 1.21 4.85
CA ILE A 127 3.43 0.19 3.81
C ILE A 127 4.94 0.00 3.63
N VAL A 128 5.41 -1.24 3.67
CA VAL A 128 6.83 -1.57 3.43
C VAL A 128 7.02 -2.40 2.16
N ASP A 129 8.15 -2.18 1.50
CA ASP A 129 8.58 -2.93 0.33
C ASP A 129 9.07 -4.33 0.75
N TRP A 130 8.45 -5.37 0.21
CA TRP A 130 8.78 -6.76 0.50
C TRP A 130 10.20 -7.18 0.11
N LYS A 131 10.81 -6.53 -0.88
CA LYS A 131 12.18 -6.86 -1.33
C LYS A 131 13.23 -6.25 -0.44
N ASN A 132 12.97 -5.01 -0.02
CA ASN A 132 13.99 -4.14 0.53
C ASN A 132 13.87 -3.94 2.04
N ALA A 133 12.70 -4.21 2.65
CA ALA A 133 12.50 -4.05 4.08
C ALA A 133 12.71 -5.38 4.82
N PRO A 134 13.74 -5.53 5.67
CA PRO A 134 13.99 -6.76 6.45
C PRO A 134 12.79 -7.19 7.30
N ILE A 135 12.04 -6.22 7.83
CA ILE A 135 10.84 -6.46 8.63
C ILE A 135 9.75 -7.26 7.87
N SER A 136 9.75 -7.23 6.53
CA SER A 136 8.81 -8.01 5.72
C SER A 136 9.08 -9.52 5.78
N GLN A 137 10.28 -9.95 6.17
CA GLN A 137 10.63 -11.37 6.34
C GLN A 137 9.76 -12.05 7.41
N ILE A 138 9.28 -11.29 8.40
CA ILE A 138 8.42 -11.80 9.46
C ILE A 138 7.17 -12.47 8.85
N PHE A 139 6.59 -11.87 7.82
CA PHE A 139 5.42 -12.42 7.12
C PHE A 139 5.67 -13.78 6.46
N TYR A 140 6.90 -14.06 6.02
CA TYR A 140 7.23 -15.30 5.32
C TYR A 140 7.75 -16.39 6.25
N ARG A 141 8.41 -16.00 7.36
CA ARG A 141 9.11 -16.91 8.26
C ARG A 141 8.27 -17.38 9.44
N TYR A 142 7.35 -16.55 9.92
CA TYR A 142 6.56 -16.83 11.12
C TYR A 142 5.08 -16.98 10.81
N ARG A 143 4.39 -17.72 11.67
CA ARG A 143 2.93 -17.90 11.64
C ARG A 143 2.27 -16.99 12.65
N GLU A 144 0.98 -16.78 12.46
CA GLU A 144 0.15 -16.08 13.43
C GLU A 144 0.19 -16.83 14.77
N GLY A 145 0.40 -16.08 15.86
CA GLY A 145 0.61 -16.59 17.22
C GLY A 145 2.03 -17.06 17.53
N GLU A 146 2.98 -16.97 16.58
CA GLU A 146 4.38 -17.29 16.85
C GLU A 146 5.16 -16.06 17.32
N GLU A 147 6.08 -16.29 18.26
CA GLU A 147 7.14 -15.35 18.61
C GLU A 147 8.17 -15.30 17.49
N TYR A 148 8.67 -14.10 17.19
CA TYR A 148 9.72 -13.88 16.21
C TYR A 148 10.90 -13.15 16.84
N VAL A 149 12.07 -13.39 16.27
CA VAL A 149 13.33 -12.70 16.56
C VAL A 149 14.03 -12.49 15.23
N GLU A 150 14.14 -11.24 14.79
CA GLU A 150 14.75 -10.90 13.49
C GLU A 150 15.78 -9.78 13.64
N ASP A 151 16.92 -9.95 12.98
CA ASP A 151 17.96 -8.92 12.90
C ASP A 151 17.57 -7.85 11.88
N ILE A 152 17.21 -6.66 12.36
CA ILE A 152 16.88 -5.49 11.54
C ILE A 152 18.01 -4.46 11.65
N GLY A 153 18.95 -4.54 10.72
CA GLY A 153 20.15 -3.71 10.72
C GLY A 153 21.09 -4.12 11.85
N GLU A 154 21.31 -3.22 12.82
CA GLU A 154 22.12 -3.49 14.02
C GLU A 154 21.27 -3.78 15.27
N ARG A 155 19.96 -3.96 15.09
CA ARG A 155 19.02 -4.19 16.19
C ARG A 155 18.34 -5.54 16.02
N GLU A 156 18.32 -6.31 17.09
CA GLU A 156 17.45 -7.47 17.21
C GLU A 156 16.04 -6.97 17.52
N LEU A 157 15.06 -7.45 16.76
CA LEU A 157 13.65 -7.15 16.93
C LEU A 157 12.93 -8.42 17.34
N GLU A 158 12.40 -8.42 18.56
CA GLU A 158 11.63 -9.52 19.12
C GLU A 158 10.17 -9.12 19.38
N GLY A 159 9.26 -10.06 19.18
CA GLY A 159 7.84 -9.84 19.41
C GLY A 159 6.98 -11.05 19.03
N GLU A 160 5.67 -10.83 18.93
CA GLU A 160 4.69 -11.83 18.53
C GLU A 160 3.94 -11.38 17.26
N LEU A 161 3.74 -12.29 16.30
CA LEU A 161 2.93 -12.06 15.12
C LEU A 161 1.45 -12.32 15.42
N ILE A 162 0.69 -11.27 15.74
CA ILE A 162 -0.71 -11.36 16.20
C ILE A 162 -1.69 -11.59 15.06
N THR A 163 -1.43 -11.04 13.88
CA THR A 163 -2.29 -11.21 12.71
C THR A 163 -1.44 -11.36 11.47
N ARG A 164 -1.79 -12.31 10.60
CA ARG A 164 -1.10 -12.54 9.34
C ARG A 164 -2.09 -12.83 8.23
N ARG A 165 -2.24 -11.89 7.29
CA ARG A 165 -3.19 -11.97 6.19
C ARG A 165 -2.51 -11.68 4.85
N MET A 166 -2.84 -12.48 3.85
CA MET A 166 -2.48 -12.26 2.45
C MET A 166 -3.72 -11.82 1.69
N LEU A 167 -3.58 -10.79 0.86
CA LEU A 167 -4.67 -10.20 0.10
C LEU A 167 -4.39 -10.30 -1.39
N LEU A 168 -5.43 -10.56 -2.17
CA LEU A 168 -5.45 -10.24 -3.59
C LEU A 168 -6.28 -8.99 -3.77
N ILE A 169 -5.66 -7.93 -4.28
CA ILE A 169 -6.35 -6.69 -4.65
C ILE A 169 -6.15 -6.52 -6.14
N GLU A 170 -7.21 -6.21 -6.87
CA GLU A 170 -7.18 -5.96 -8.31
C GLU A 170 -8.05 -4.76 -8.65
N ASN A 171 -7.53 -3.84 -9.46
CA ASN A 171 -8.23 -2.61 -9.87
C ASN A 171 -8.79 -1.82 -8.66
N GLY A 172 -8.06 -1.85 -7.53
CA GLY A 172 -8.44 -1.18 -6.30
C GLY A 172 -9.57 -1.86 -5.51
N ASN A 173 -9.93 -3.10 -5.84
CA ASN A 173 -10.95 -3.89 -5.16
C ASN A 173 -10.31 -5.10 -4.48
N LEU A 174 -10.78 -5.42 -3.27
CA LEU A 174 -10.35 -6.62 -2.55
C LEU A 174 -11.02 -7.85 -3.16
N MET A 175 -10.22 -8.82 -3.59
CA MET A 175 -10.66 -10.01 -4.33
C MET A 175 -10.54 -11.29 -3.51
N ARG A 176 -9.50 -11.38 -2.66
CA ARG A 176 -9.23 -12.54 -1.82
C ARG A 176 -8.58 -12.13 -0.51
N ILE A 177 -8.92 -12.83 0.56
CA ILE A 177 -8.22 -12.75 1.85
C ILE A 177 -7.85 -14.18 2.26
N SER A 178 -6.58 -14.43 2.56
CA SER A 178 -6.09 -15.68 3.13
C SER A 178 -5.47 -15.44 4.49
N TRP A 179 -5.92 -16.20 5.49
CA TRP A 179 -5.42 -16.14 6.86
C TRP A 179 -5.49 -17.55 7.48
N PRO A 180 -4.99 -17.77 8.72
CA PRO A 180 -4.99 -19.08 9.36
C PRO A 180 -6.37 -19.75 9.47
N GLY A 181 -7.45 -18.96 9.55
CA GLY A 181 -8.83 -19.45 9.65
C GLY A 181 -9.50 -19.76 8.30
N GLY A 182 -8.86 -19.47 7.17
CA GLY A 182 -9.37 -19.85 5.85
C GLY A 182 -9.02 -18.89 4.72
N VAL A 183 -9.71 -19.08 3.59
CA VAL A 183 -9.61 -18.25 2.38
C VAL A 183 -10.99 -17.75 2.00
N LEU A 184 -11.17 -16.44 1.95
CA LEU A 184 -12.34 -15.76 1.43
C LEU A 184 -12.06 -15.23 0.03
N GLU A 185 -13.03 -15.36 -0.86
CA GLU A 185 -12.96 -14.87 -2.24
C GLU A 185 -14.28 -14.22 -2.66
N ASP A 186 -14.18 -13.19 -3.50
CA ASP A 186 -15.32 -12.61 -4.20
C ASP A 186 -15.44 -13.20 -5.62
N LEU A 187 -16.46 -14.04 -5.85
CA LEU A 187 -16.75 -14.62 -7.18
C LEU A 187 -17.42 -13.63 -8.13
N ALA A 188 -17.89 -12.49 -7.63
CA ALA A 188 -18.75 -11.60 -8.40
C ALA A 188 -17.99 -10.84 -9.50
N SER A 189 -16.66 -10.71 -9.37
CA SER A 189 -15.80 -10.11 -10.39
C SER A 189 -15.80 -10.88 -11.73
N GLU A 190 -16.11 -12.18 -11.73
CA GLU A 190 -16.23 -12.95 -12.97
C GLU A 190 -17.57 -12.76 -13.70
N GLN A 191 -18.62 -12.24 -13.03
CA GLN A 191 -20.00 -12.28 -13.55
C GLN A 191 -20.81 -10.98 -13.39
N GLY A 192 -20.19 -9.87 -12.98
CA GLY A 192 -20.86 -8.55 -12.92
C GLY A 192 -22.01 -8.47 -11.90
N GLY A 193 -22.01 -9.36 -10.90
CA GLY A 193 -23.00 -9.40 -9.83
C GLY A 193 -22.57 -8.64 -8.58
N SER A 194 -23.50 -8.44 -7.64
CA SER A 194 -23.22 -7.92 -6.30
C SER A 194 -22.20 -8.80 -5.56
N ASN A 195 -21.24 -8.15 -4.89
CA ASN A 195 -20.20 -8.64 -3.95
C ASN A 195 -20.64 -9.90 -3.18
N LYS A 196 -20.30 -11.10 -3.66
CA LYS A 196 -20.72 -12.38 -3.08
C LYS A 196 -19.51 -13.11 -2.53
N TRP A 197 -19.06 -12.62 -1.37
CA TRP A 197 -17.99 -13.23 -0.61
C TRP A 197 -18.38 -14.62 -0.11
N HIS A 198 -17.47 -15.57 -0.27
CA HIS A 198 -17.65 -16.95 0.16
C HIS A 198 -16.32 -17.57 0.61
N LEU A 199 -16.42 -18.57 1.48
CA LEU A 199 -15.28 -19.31 2.00
C LEU A 199 -14.89 -20.44 1.04
N VAL A 200 -13.67 -20.39 0.51
CA VAL A 200 -13.15 -21.36 -0.47
C VAL A 200 -12.40 -22.51 0.19
N SER A 201 -11.71 -22.24 1.30
CA SER A 201 -11.04 -23.28 2.09
C SER A 201 -10.99 -22.91 3.57
N GLN A 202 -11.22 -23.89 4.45
CA GLN A 202 -11.07 -23.77 5.91
C GLN A 202 -9.67 -24.16 6.42
N LYS A 203 -8.83 -24.80 5.58
CA LYS A 203 -7.51 -25.25 5.99
C LYS A 203 -6.47 -24.79 4.98
N THR A 204 -5.51 -24.00 5.45
CA THR A 204 -4.21 -23.91 4.80
C THR A 204 -3.63 -25.33 4.77
N PRO A 205 -3.22 -25.87 3.61
CA PRO A 205 -2.61 -27.19 3.56
C PRO A 205 -1.40 -27.21 4.49
N ARG A 206 -1.51 -28.00 5.57
CA ARG A 206 -0.39 -28.26 6.46
C ARG A 206 0.53 -29.21 5.71
N LEU A 207 1.67 -28.70 5.24
CA LEU A 207 2.82 -29.58 5.00
C LEU A 207 3.27 -30.06 6.38
N GLU A 208 2.76 -31.21 6.81
CA GLU A 208 3.39 -31.94 7.90
C GLU A 208 4.81 -32.25 7.44
N SER A 209 5.79 -31.65 8.12
CA SER A 209 7.18 -32.09 8.00
C SER A 209 7.20 -33.56 8.38
N GLY A 210 7.47 -34.44 7.41
CA GLY A 210 7.51 -35.87 7.65
C GLY A 210 8.55 -36.20 8.72
N GLN A 211 8.07 -36.49 9.94
CA GLN A 211 8.83 -37.19 10.95
C GLN A 211 8.22 -38.58 11.12
N GLU A 212 8.84 -39.56 10.47
CA GLU A 212 8.80 -40.99 10.79
C GLU A 212 9.98 -41.59 9.99
N LYS A 213 10.98 -42.26 10.55
CA LYS A 213 10.97 -43.20 11.68
C LYS A 213 12.30 -43.16 12.44
N THR A 214 12.18 -43.31 13.75
CA THR A 214 13.18 -43.90 14.63
C THR A 214 13.66 -45.24 14.06
N LEU A 215 14.97 -45.39 13.90
CA LEU A 215 15.62 -46.69 13.77
C LEU A 215 16.13 -47.05 15.16
N ASP A 216 15.41 -47.94 15.83
CA ASP A 216 15.97 -48.78 16.88
C ASP A 216 16.81 -49.87 16.20
N GLU A 217 18.11 -49.89 16.47
CA GLU A 217 18.95 -51.10 16.59
C GLU A 217 20.05 -50.87 17.63
#